data_AF-A0A1B6E823-F1
#
_entry.id   AF-A0A1B6E823-F1
#
_cell.length_a   1.000
_cell.length_b   1.000
_cell.length_c   1.000
_cell.angle_alpha   90.00
_cell.angle_beta   90.00
_cell.angle_gamma   90.00
#
_symmetry.space_group_name_H-M   'P 1'
#
loop_
_entity.id
_entity.type
_entity.pdbx_description
1 polymer ?
#
loop_
_entity_poly.entity_id
_entity_poly.type
_entity_poly.pdbx_seq_one_letter_code
_entity_poly.pdbx_strand_id
1 'polypeptide(L)'
;NLLEADGKMAVLLLIEASPETTKSMLSSFNDNLDSLLIKHYFSAKTFQDISSISDWDEKIYKILSSYTNKEEIQIGISKLRAGINALFTYQAPTVQFDGKLHLFRAKNAQKNDDCNLNLYCKRSVNINIYPDLKLSELLDSHSLSSDINSLICYEHFDAAVTSPDQYSAMENNLKTRQNYTY
;
A
#
# COMPACT_ATOMS: atom_id res chain seq x y z
N ASN A 1 -15.42 -0.26 14.61
CA ASN A 1 -16.27 -1.31 14.02
C ASN A 1 -15.75 -1.66 12.64
N LEU A 2 -15.41 -2.93 12.43
CA LEU A 2 -15.10 -3.45 11.09
C LEU A 2 -16.43 -3.62 10.36
N LEU A 3 -16.51 -3.24 9.09
CA LEU A 3 -17.71 -3.42 8.25
C LEU A 3 -18.18 -4.89 8.22
N GLU A 4 -17.24 -5.80 8.37
CA GLU A 4 -17.45 -7.25 8.48
C GLU A 4 -18.26 -7.66 9.72
N ALA A 5 -18.06 -6.96 10.85
CA ALA A 5 -18.81 -7.22 12.08
C ALA A 5 -20.30 -6.86 11.93
N ASP A 6 -20.62 -6.01 10.96
CA ASP A 6 -21.99 -5.63 10.59
C ASP A 6 -22.55 -6.50 9.45
N GLY A 7 -21.87 -7.59 9.08
CA GLY A 7 -22.29 -8.52 8.01
C GLY A 7 -22.05 -8.00 6.59
N LYS A 8 -21.34 -6.88 6.42
CA LYS A 8 -21.09 -6.28 5.10
C LYS A 8 -19.82 -6.85 4.47
N MET A 9 -19.86 -7.07 3.16
CA MET A 9 -18.66 -7.46 2.41
C MET A 9 -17.71 -6.25 2.31
N ALA A 10 -16.50 -6.39 2.87
CA ALA A 10 -15.42 -5.45 2.66
C ALA A 10 -14.54 -5.90 1.48
N VAL A 11 -14.15 -4.97 0.62
CA VAL A 11 -13.18 -5.19 -0.46
C VAL A 11 -12.01 -4.26 -0.22
N LEU A 12 -10.82 -4.83 -0.07
CA LEU A 12 -9.57 -4.10 0.06
C LEU A 12 -8.80 -4.16 -1.27
N LEU A 13 -8.46 -2.99 -1.80
CA LEU A 13 -7.71 -2.83 -3.04
C LEU A 13 -6.33 -2.26 -2.70
N LEU A 14 -5.27 -3.02 -3.00
CA LEU A 14 -3.88 -2.67 -2.73
C LEU A 14 -3.10 -2.54 -4.04
N ILE A 15 -2.24 -1.53 -4.17
CA ILE A 15 -1.36 -1.34 -5.33
C ILE A 15 0.08 -1.36 -4.84
N GLU A 16 0.88 -2.34 -5.29
CA GLU A 16 2.27 -2.55 -4.85
C GLU A 16 2.48 -2.43 -3.33
N ALA A 17 1.49 -2.84 -2.54
CA ALA A 17 1.46 -2.62 -1.11
C ALA A 17 1.35 -3.94 -0.36
N SER A 18 2.46 -4.37 0.23
CA SER A 18 2.46 -5.26 1.38
C SER A 18 3.43 -4.74 2.42
N PRO A 19 3.03 -4.67 3.71
CA PRO A 19 3.93 -4.27 4.78
C PRO A 19 5.25 -5.06 4.77
N GLU A 20 5.21 -6.37 4.54
CA GLU A 20 6.41 -7.21 4.60
C GLU A 20 7.35 -6.99 3.41
N THR A 21 6.79 -6.80 2.22
CA THR A 21 7.58 -6.46 1.03
C THR A 21 8.24 -5.10 1.19
N THR A 22 7.51 -4.10 1.68
CA THR A 22 8.06 -2.76 1.93
C THR A 22 9.09 -2.77 3.05
N LYS A 23 8.87 -3.51 4.14
CA LYS A 23 9.87 -3.70 5.22
C LYS A 23 11.15 -4.33 4.69
N SER A 24 11.05 -5.37 3.87
CA SER A 24 12.20 -6.02 3.25
C SER A 24 12.99 -5.06 2.37
N MET A 25 12.30 -4.30 1.51
CA MET A 25 12.91 -3.30 0.63
C MET A 25 13.60 -2.17 1.40
N LEU A 26 13.01 -1.73 2.51
CA LEU A 26 13.54 -0.64 3.33
C LEU A 26 14.39 -1.12 4.50
N SER A 27 14.71 -2.42 4.59
CA SER A 27 15.35 -3.03 5.77
C SER A 27 16.60 -2.31 6.26
N SER A 28 17.37 -1.71 5.36
CA SER A 28 18.55 -0.90 5.71
C SER A 28 18.20 0.29 6.62
N PHE A 29 17.00 0.86 6.51
CA PHE A 29 16.53 2.00 7.30
C PHE A 29 16.14 1.64 8.74
N ASN A 30 15.97 0.36 9.09
CA ASN A 30 15.45 -0.04 10.40
C ASN A 30 16.33 0.43 11.56
N ASP A 31 17.65 0.30 11.43
CA ASP A 31 18.57 0.56 12.53
C ASP A 31 19.10 2.01 12.56
N ASN A 32 18.97 2.74 11.44
CA ASN A 32 19.51 4.09 11.31
C ASN A 32 18.71 4.96 10.33
N LEU A 33 17.39 5.04 10.58
CA LEU A 33 16.41 5.74 9.76
C LEU A 33 16.84 7.19 9.44
N ASP A 34 17.12 7.97 10.48
CA ASP A 34 17.39 9.40 10.35
C ASP A 34 18.62 9.66 9.48
N SER A 35 19.73 8.93 9.73
CA SER A 35 20.94 9.11 8.93
C SER A 35 20.73 8.63 7.50
N LEU A 36 20.08 7.48 7.29
CA LEU A 36 19.89 6.98 5.93
C LEU A 36 18.98 7.88 5.10
N LEU A 37 17.92 8.45 5.70
CA LEU A 37 17.09 9.46 5.06
C LEU A 37 17.92 10.68 4.69
N ILE A 38 18.73 11.18 5.62
CA ILE A 38 19.53 12.37 5.35
C ILE A 38 20.54 12.09 4.23
N LYS A 39 21.17 10.91 4.22
CA LYS A 39 22.17 10.52 3.22
C LYS A 39 21.57 10.33 1.85
N HIS A 40 20.32 9.87 1.80
CA HIS A 40 19.61 9.60 0.56
C HIS A 40 19.16 10.89 -0.14
N TYR A 41 18.71 11.89 0.63
CA TYR A 41 18.10 13.11 0.07
C TYR A 41 18.97 14.37 0.17
N PHE A 42 20.01 14.39 1.01
CA PHE A 42 20.87 15.55 1.21
C PHE A 42 22.36 15.21 1.01
N SER A 43 23.17 16.26 0.82
CA SER A 43 24.59 16.11 0.50
C SER A 43 25.42 15.54 1.66
N ALA A 44 26.52 14.85 1.36
CA ALA A 44 27.43 14.31 2.38
C ALA A 44 28.12 15.39 3.24
N LYS A 45 28.28 16.62 2.74
CA LYS A 45 28.84 17.75 3.50
C LYS A 45 27.98 18.09 4.71
N THR A 46 26.66 17.95 4.55
CA THR A 46 25.66 18.22 5.57
C THR A 46 25.80 17.30 6.79
N PHE A 47 26.36 16.09 6.62
CA PHE A 47 26.49 15.10 7.70
C PHE A 47 27.46 15.50 8.80
N GLN A 48 28.59 16.12 8.44
CA GLN A 48 29.60 16.54 9.41
C GLN A 48 29.01 17.58 10.37
N ASP A 49 28.23 18.52 9.83
CA ASP A 49 27.68 19.67 10.55
C ASP A 49 26.53 19.32 11.50
N ILE A 50 25.87 18.17 11.34
CA ILE A 50 24.69 17.76 12.11
C ILE A 50 24.90 16.51 12.96
N SER A 51 26.08 15.89 12.86
CA SER A 51 26.40 14.62 13.53
C SER A 51 26.25 14.66 15.06
N SER A 52 26.41 15.84 15.67
CA SER A 52 26.28 16.08 17.10
C SER A 52 24.86 16.43 17.55
N ILE A 53 23.95 16.72 16.62
CA ILE A 53 22.55 17.02 16.94
C ILE A 53 21.84 15.69 17.13
N SER A 54 20.99 15.55 18.15
CA SER A 54 20.19 14.33 18.38
C SER A 54 18.77 14.50 17.87
N ASP A 55 18.17 15.66 18.15
CA ASP A 55 16.82 16.02 17.75
C ASP A 55 16.63 16.07 16.23
N TRP A 56 15.54 15.47 15.75
CA TRP A 56 15.24 15.38 14.32
C TRP A 56 14.88 16.73 13.71
N ASP A 57 14.03 17.50 14.40
CA ASP A 57 13.54 18.77 13.88
C ASP A 57 14.65 19.81 13.81
N GLU A 58 15.52 19.84 14.83
CA GLU A 58 16.72 20.68 14.85
C GLU A 58 17.71 20.28 13.74
N LYS A 59 17.95 18.97 13.52
CA LYS A 59 18.76 18.49 12.40
C LYS A 59 18.22 19.02 11.08
N ILE A 60 16.96 18.71 10.77
CA ILE A 60 16.35 19.06 9.49
C ILE A 60 16.32 20.57 9.30
N TYR A 61 15.99 21.35 10.34
CA TYR A 61 16.04 22.81 10.27
C TYR A 61 17.41 23.33 9.84
N LYS A 62 18.49 22.77 10.42
CA LYS A 62 19.87 23.14 10.05
C LYS A 62 20.22 22.72 8.62
N ILE A 63 19.83 21.52 8.19
CA ILE A 63 20.04 21.05 6.80
C ILE A 63 19.37 21.98 5.81
N LEU A 64 18.13 22.37 6.09
CA LEU A 64 17.29 23.13 5.18
C LEU A 64 17.56 24.65 5.21
N SER A 65 18.49 25.11 6.04
CA SER A 65 18.83 26.53 6.19
C SER A 65 19.19 27.23 4.88
N SER A 66 19.73 26.51 3.90
CA SER A 66 20.09 27.03 2.57
C SER A 66 19.04 26.80 1.48
N TYR A 67 17.92 26.15 1.80
CA TYR A 67 16.89 25.79 0.82
C TYR A 67 15.77 26.83 0.78
N THR A 68 15.34 27.21 -0.42
CA THR A 68 14.25 28.18 -0.63
C THR A 68 12.90 27.63 -0.18
N ASN A 69 12.66 26.34 -0.37
CA ASN A 69 11.38 25.67 -0.07
C ASN A 69 11.45 24.85 1.23
N LYS A 70 12.18 25.35 2.23
CA LYS A 70 12.49 24.61 3.46
C LYS A 70 11.25 24.05 4.17
N GLU A 71 10.14 24.78 4.20
CA GLU A 71 8.92 24.33 4.89
C GLU A 71 8.28 23.11 4.20
N GLU A 72 8.15 23.16 2.88
CA GLU A 72 7.61 22.06 2.08
C GLU A 72 8.48 20.80 2.19
N ILE A 73 9.82 20.98 2.11
CA ILE A 73 10.78 19.89 2.24
C ILE A 73 10.72 19.31 3.65
N GLN A 74 10.63 20.14 4.70
CA GLN A 74 10.52 19.70 6.09
C GLN A 74 9.26 18.85 6.31
N ILE A 75 8.12 19.28 5.75
CA ILE A 75 6.87 18.51 5.82
C ILE A 75 7.02 17.17 5.10
N GLY A 76 7.57 17.18 3.89
CA GLY A 76 7.76 15.98 3.08
C GLY A 76 8.66 14.94 3.76
N ILE A 77 9.83 15.36 4.23
CA ILE A 77 10.78 14.45 4.87
C ILE A 77 10.27 13.93 6.22
N SER A 78 9.54 14.76 6.97
CA SER A 78 8.95 14.34 8.25
C SER A 78 7.82 13.32 8.05
N LYS A 79 6.98 13.51 7.02
CA LYS A 79 5.97 12.52 6.63
C LYS A 79 6.60 11.20 6.17
N LEU A 80 7.67 11.27 5.37
CA LEU A 80 8.40 10.08 4.94
C LEU A 80 8.99 9.33 6.14
N ARG A 81 9.67 10.04 7.04
CA ARG A 81 10.21 9.47 8.28
C ARG A 81 9.12 8.80 9.11
N ALA A 82 8.01 9.50 9.34
CA ALA A 82 6.88 8.96 10.09
C ALA A 82 6.29 7.71 9.42
N GLY A 83 6.16 7.71 8.09
CA GLY A 83 5.66 6.56 7.33
C GLY A 83 6.57 5.33 7.42
N ILE A 84 7.89 5.52 7.28
CA ILE A 84 8.86 4.43 7.41
C ILE A 84 8.90 3.90 8.84
N ASN A 85 8.87 4.79 9.84
CA ASN A 85 8.82 4.38 11.25
C ASN A 85 7.53 3.63 11.58
N ALA A 86 6.38 4.11 11.07
CA ALA A 86 5.10 3.41 11.21
C ALA A 86 5.14 2.02 10.58
N LEU A 87 5.77 1.87 9.41
CA LEU A 87 5.96 0.58 8.75
C LEU A 87 6.76 -0.41 9.62
N PHE A 88 7.88 0.02 10.21
CA PHE A 88 8.72 -0.87 11.03
C PHE A 88 8.11 -1.19 12.40
N THR A 89 7.32 -0.28 12.96
CA THR A 89 6.58 -0.50 14.20
C THR A 89 5.26 -1.23 14.01
N TYR A 90 4.80 -1.39 12.77
CA TYR A 90 3.54 -2.05 12.44
C TYR A 90 3.61 -3.55 12.73
N GLN A 91 2.68 -3.99 13.58
CA GLN A 91 2.42 -5.39 13.89
C GLN A 91 1.13 -5.83 13.21
N ALA A 92 1.12 -7.07 12.72
CA ALA A 92 -0.08 -7.66 12.16
C ALA A 92 -1.22 -7.65 13.18
N PRO A 93 -2.46 -7.35 12.76
CA PRO A 93 -3.60 -7.32 13.65
C PRO A 93 -3.89 -8.73 14.17
N THR A 94 -4.34 -8.83 15.43
CA THR A 94 -4.77 -10.10 16.03
C THR A 94 -6.01 -10.68 15.35
N VAL A 95 -6.87 -9.80 14.85
CA VAL A 95 -8.05 -10.15 14.05
C VAL A 95 -7.72 -9.89 12.59
N GLN A 96 -7.62 -10.96 11.81
CA GLN A 96 -7.39 -10.88 10.38
C GLN A 96 -8.63 -10.36 9.65
N PHE A 97 -8.38 -9.61 8.57
CA PHE A 97 -9.40 -9.12 7.64
C PHE A 97 -10.16 -10.30 7.00
N ASP A 98 -11.48 -10.25 7.04
CA ASP A 98 -12.41 -11.26 6.52
C ASP A 98 -13.17 -10.77 5.27
N GLY A 99 -12.50 -9.96 4.46
CA GLY A 99 -13.01 -9.43 3.20
C GLY A 99 -12.26 -9.97 1.99
N LYS A 100 -12.66 -9.50 0.80
CA LYS A 100 -11.93 -9.79 -0.44
C LYS A 100 -10.74 -8.84 -0.56
N LEU A 101 -9.56 -9.37 -0.86
CA LEU A 101 -8.37 -8.56 -1.10
C LEU A 101 -7.92 -8.72 -2.55
N HIS A 102 -7.71 -7.58 -3.22
CA HIS A 102 -7.09 -7.54 -4.54
C HIS A 102 -5.76 -6.79 -4.43
N LEU A 103 -4.67 -7.45 -4.82
CA LEU A 103 -3.34 -6.87 -4.92
C LEU A 103 -2.99 -6.64 -6.39
N PHE A 104 -2.83 -5.39 -6.79
CA PHE A 104 -2.38 -4.99 -8.12
C PHE A 104 -0.87 -4.76 -8.11
N ARG A 105 -0.16 -5.43 -9.01
CA ARG A 105 1.31 -5.38 -9.09
C ARG A 105 1.78 -5.06 -10.49
N ALA A 106 2.89 -4.33 -10.54
CA ALA A 106 3.57 -3.93 -11.73
C ALA A 106 4.43 -5.07 -12.31
N LYS A 107 5.10 -4.76 -13.41
CA LYS A 107 6.08 -5.59 -14.09
C LYS A 107 7.12 -6.16 -13.10
N ASN A 108 7.46 -7.43 -13.31
CA ASN A 108 8.41 -8.24 -12.52
C ASN A 108 7.88 -8.83 -11.20
N ALA A 109 6.62 -8.58 -10.82
CA ALA A 109 6.00 -9.30 -9.72
C ALA A 109 5.83 -10.80 -10.03
N GLN A 110 6.04 -11.65 -9.03
CA GLN A 110 5.82 -13.09 -9.16
C GLN A 110 4.35 -13.42 -8.85
N LYS A 111 3.71 -14.24 -9.70
CA LYS A 111 2.28 -14.63 -9.54
C LYS A 111 2.00 -15.40 -8.23
N ASN A 112 3.00 -16.05 -7.68
CA ASN A 112 2.92 -16.85 -6.45
C ASN A 112 3.44 -16.12 -5.21
N ASP A 113 3.88 -14.86 -5.34
CA ASP A 113 4.27 -14.02 -4.21
C ASP A 113 3.04 -13.27 -3.71
N ASP A 114 2.38 -13.83 -2.69
CA ASP A 114 1.26 -13.22 -1.97
C ASP A 114 1.70 -12.09 -1.03
N CYS A 115 2.99 -11.77 -1.03
CA CYS A 115 3.61 -10.75 -0.20
C CYS A 115 3.29 -10.91 1.29
N ASN A 116 3.11 -12.15 1.77
CA ASN A 116 2.70 -12.44 3.15
C ASN A 116 1.35 -11.80 3.55
N LEU A 117 0.47 -11.50 2.58
CA LEU A 117 -0.86 -10.95 2.87
C LEU A 117 -1.77 -11.96 3.59
N ASN A 118 -1.44 -13.25 3.52
CA ASN A 118 -2.03 -14.30 4.34
C ASN A 118 -1.87 -14.08 5.86
N LEU A 119 -0.89 -13.28 6.31
CA LEU A 119 -0.76 -12.89 7.71
C LEU A 119 -1.89 -11.93 8.14
N TYR A 120 -2.44 -11.18 7.19
CA TYR A 120 -3.37 -10.07 7.43
C TYR A 120 -4.81 -10.42 7.05
N CYS A 121 -5.02 -11.46 6.24
CA CYS A 121 -6.32 -11.80 5.66
C CYS A 121 -6.65 -13.28 5.86
N LYS A 122 -7.91 -13.56 6.23
CA LYS A 122 -8.42 -14.93 6.34
C LYS A 122 -8.71 -15.55 4.98
N ARG A 123 -9.15 -14.74 4.02
CA ARG A 123 -9.53 -15.18 2.67
C ARG A 123 -8.34 -15.13 1.72
N SER A 124 -8.41 -15.90 0.65
CA SER A 124 -7.40 -15.89 -0.42
C SER A 124 -7.30 -14.52 -1.08
N VAL A 125 -6.07 -14.12 -1.39
CA VAL A 125 -5.74 -12.85 -2.04
C VAL A 125 -5.81 -13.02 -3.57
N ASN A 126 -6.49 -12.09 -4.25
CA ASN A 126 -6.50 -12.02 -5.71
C ASN A 126 -5.33 -11.14 -6.19
N ILE A 127 -4.31 -11.76 -6.80
CA ILE A 127 -3.12 -11.05 -7.30
C ILE A 127 -3.29 -10.77 -8.79
N ASN A 128 -3.32 -9.49 -9.16
CA ASN A 128 -3.44 -9.01 -10.53
C ASN A 128 -2.11 -8.40 -10.94
N ILE A 129 -1.45 -8.96 -11.95
CA ILE A 129 -0.11 -8.50 -12.39
C ILE A 129 -0.24 -7.88 -13.78
N TYR A 130 0.31 -6.68 -13.93
CA TYR A 130 0.45 -5.98 -15.21
C TYR A 130 1.88 -6.13 -15.70
N PRO A 131 2.19 -7.17 -16.49
CA PRO A 131 3.57 -7.53 -16.83
C PRO A 131 4.29 -6.49 -17.69
N ASP A 132 3.55 -5.59 -18.33
CA ASP A 132 4.08 -4.61 -19.27
C ASP A 132 4.26 -3.21 -18.67
N LEU A 133 3.73 -2.97 -17.47
CA LEU A 133 3.69 -1.64 -16.85
C LEU A 133 4.63 -1.59 -15.64
N LYS A 134 5.55 -0.63 -15.61
CA LYS A 134 6.26 -0.25 -14.37
C LYS A 134 5.28 0.41 -13.40
N LEU A 135 5.64 0.52 -12.11
CA LEU A 135 4.75 1.09 -11.09
C LEU A 135 4.20 2.47 -11.46
N SER A 136 5.04 3.39 -11.96
CA SER A 136 4.57 4.71 -12.40
C SER A 136 3.54 4.63 -13.53
N GLU A 137 3.80 3.78 -14.53
CA GLU A 137 2.90 3.58 -15.68
C GLU A 137 1.61 2.89 -15.26
N LEU A 138 1.70 1.97 -14.28
CA LEU A 138 0.56 1.28 -13.70
C LEU A 138 -0.38 2.25 -12.98
N LEU A 139 0.17 3.14 -12.15
CA LEU A 139 -0.59 4.14 -11.40
C LEU A 139 -1.35 5.11 -12.32
N ASP A 140 -0.78 5.41 -13.48
CA ASP A 140 -1.40 6.28 -14.48
C ASP A 140 -2.27 5.52 -15.50
N SER A 141 -2.38 4.18 -15.38
CA SER A 141 -3.03 3.36 -16.40
C SER A 141 -4.55 3.37 -16.31
N HIS A 142 -5.18 3.49 -17.47
CA HIS A 142 -6.63 3.31 -17.59
C HIS A 142 -7.06 1.87 -17.29
N SER A 143 -6.21 0.88 -17.60
CA SER A 143 -6.45 -0.53 -17.29
C SER A 143 -6.59 -0.77 -15.79
N LEU A 144 -5.68 -0.23 -14.97
CA LEU A 144 -5.80 -0.33 -13.50
C LEU A 144 -7.09 0.32 -13.01
N SER A 145 -7.39 1.52 -13.52
CA SER A 145 -8.59 2.26 -13.14
C SER A 145 -9.87 1.49 -13.49
N SER A 146 -9.93 0.88 -14.68
CA SER A 146 -11.04 0.04 -15.12
C SER A 146 -11.22 -1.19 -14.23
N ASP A 147 -10.13 -1.89 -13.93
CA ASP A 147 -10.17 -3.09 -13.10
C ASP A 147 -10.61 -2.77 -11.67
N ILE A 148 -10.07 -1.70 -11.06
CA ILE A 148 -10.52 -1.19 -9.75
C ILE A 148 -12.02 -0.86 -9.78
N ASN A 149 -12.48 -0.12 -10.79
CA ASN A 149 -13.89 0.26 -10.90
C ASN A 149 -14.82 -0.94 -11.07
N SER A 150 -14.36 -2.03 -11.71
CA SER A 150 -15.15 -3.26 -11.84
C SER A 150 -15.33 -4.03 -10.53
N LEU A 151 -14.44 -3.82 -9.56
CA LEU A 151 -14.46 -4.47 -8.25
C LEU A 151 -15.23 -3.66 -7.20
N ILE A 152 -15.28 -2.34 -7.39
CA ILE A 152 -16.12 -1.46 -6.60
C ILE A 152 -17.55 -1.74 -7.04
N CYS A 153 -18.33 -2.31 -6.13
CA CYS A 153 -19.76 -2.49 -6.34
C CYS A 153 -20.43 -1.11 -6.36
N TYR A 154 -20.48 -0.47 -7.53
CA TYR A 154 -21.28 0.72 -7.76
C TYR A 154 -22.75 0.30 -7.63
N GLU A 155 -23.38 0.79 -6.56
CA GLU A 155 -24.84 0.90 -6.37
C GLU A 155 -25.68 -0.29 -6.88
N HIS A 156 -25.71 -1.36 -6.09
CA HIS A 156 -27.00 -1.93 -5.77
C HIS A 156 -27.17 -1.81 -4.26
N PHE A 157 -28.23 -1.12 -3.84
CA PHE A 157 -28.70 -1.06 -2.45
C PHE A 157 -28.76 -2.46 -1.80
N ASP A 158 -28.89 -3.51 -2.62
CA ASP A 158 -28.92 -4.92 -2.26
C ASP A 158 -27.53 -5.56 -1.98
N ALA A 159 -26.42 -4.98 -2.44
CA ALA A 159 -25.06 -5.50 -2.19
C ALA A 159 -24.61 -5.30 -0.73
N ALA A 160 -25.20 -4.32 -0.03
CA ALA A 160 -25.00 -4.12 1.41
C ALA A 160 -25.84 -5.08 2.27
N VAL A 161 -26.76 -5.85 1.66
CA VAL A 161 -27.73 -6.72 2.34
C VAL A 161 -27.55 -8.20 1.95
N THR A 162 -26.78 -8.50 0.91
CA THR A 162 -26.54 -9.87 0.45
C THR A 162 -25.40 -10.51 1.23
N SER A 163 -25.69 -11.67 1.82
CA SER A 163 -24.70 -12.49 2.52
C SER A 163 -23.55 -12.91 1.59
N PRO A 164 -22.35 -13.20 2.13
CA PRO A 164 -21.18 -13.60 1.33
C PRO A 164 -21.44 -14.74 0.34
N ASP A 165 -22.32 -15.67 0.70
CA ASP A 165 -22.69 -16.83 -0.13
C ASP A 165 -23.57 -16.41 -1.33
N GLN A 166 -24.47 -15.45 -1.12
CA GLN A 166 -25.33 -14.91 -2.16
C GLN A 166 -24.52 -14.11 -3.19
N TYR A 167 -23.55 -13.31 -2.73
CA TYR A 167 -22.66 -12.60 -3.64
C TYR A 167 -21.83 -13.57 -4.50
N SER A 168 -21.27 -14.62 -3.88
CA SER A 168 -20.47 -15.63 -4.59
C SER A 168 -21.30 -16.37 -5.66
N ALA A 169 -22.56 -16.67 -5.37
CA ALA A 169 -23.50 -17.24 -6.34
C ALA A 169 -23.84 -16.25 -7.47
N MET A 170 -23.98 -14.96 -7.17
CA MET A 170 -24.27 -13.92 -8.16
C MET A 170 -23.07 -13.69 -9.10
N GLU A 171 -21.86 -13.68 -8.56
CA GLU A 171 -20.61 -13.54 -9.31
C GLU A 171 -20.40 -14.71 -10.28
N ASN A 172 -20.70 -15.94 -9.85
CA ASN A 172 -20.66 -17.12 -10.72
C ASN A 172 -21.69 -17.07 -11.85
N ASN A 173 -22.88 -16.53 -11.59
CA ASN A 173 -23.92 -16.31 -12.60
C ASN A 173 -23.54 -15.24 -13.63
N LEU A 174 -22.87 -14.17 -13.20
CA LEU A 174 -22.38 -13.12 -14.10
C LEU A 174 -21.25 -13.64 -15.02
N LYS A 175 -20.31 -14.41 -14.46
CA LYS A 175 -19.22 -15.05 -15.23
C LYS A 175 -19.75 -16.07 -16.24
N THR A 176 -20.78 -16.84 -15.89
CA THR A 176 -21.41 -17.77 -16.83
C THR A 176 -22.13 -17.03 -17.95
N ARG A 177 -22.83 -15.91 -17.68
CA ARG A 177 -23.50 -15.12 -18.73
C ARG A 177 -22.53 -14.49 -19.74
N GLN A 178 -21.34 -14.06 -19.31
CA GLN A 178 -20.31 -13.56 -20.21
C GLN A 178 -19.76 -14.64 -21.16
N ASN A 179 -19.75 -15.91 -20.74
CA ASN A 179 -19.31 -17.04 -21.57
C ASN A 179 -20.34 -17.49 -22.63
N TYR A 180 -21.58 -16.98 -22.58
CA TYR A 180 -22.64 -17.28 -23.56
C TYR A 180 -22.88 -16.15 -24.56
N THR A 181 -22.01 -15.13 -24.60
CA THR A 181 -22.06 -14.06 -25.62
C THR A 181 -20.98 -14.31 -26.68
N TYR A 182 -21.21 -15.30 -27.54
CA TYR A 182 -20.58 -15.47 -28.85
C TYR A 182 -21.67 -15.85 -29.87
#